data_AF-A0A1I3BV86-F1
#
_entry.id   AF-A0A1I3BV86-F1
#
_cell.length_a   1.000
_cell.length_b   1.000
_cell.length_c   1.000
_cell.angle_alpha   90.00
_cell.angle_beta   90.00
_cell.angle_gamma   90.00
#
_symmetry.space_group_name_H-M   'P 1'
#
loop_
_entity.id
_entity.type
_entity.pdbx_description
1 polymer ?
#
loop_
_entity_poly.entity_id
_entity_poly.type
_entity_poly.pdbx_seq_one_letter_code
_entity_poly.pdbx_strand_id
1 'polypeptide(L)'
;MPTFATPEPVNLRLRVQSGEILIEASDRADTEVEVRPYNSNKPADTEAAQHTLVEQRDGSVVVESPDGNEYGRLGRSGALYVRVALPTGSHLRGTKASADLRAVGRLGDVNLTTASGDVELQEVGELEIQTASGDVTCRRVDGAAKVQSASGDVTLGEVGGDLQVASASGDLDLGPVGGNVRVHTASGDTTVAVAGGSVEARSASGDVSLPSVRRGQVSVETASGDVTVGIVAGVAAWLDVSSLSGDVHSALDDAGEPGEGDESVELRARTLSGDVSIVRAR
;
A
#
# COMPACT_ATOMS: atom_id res chain seq x y z
N MET A 1 -12.85 -25.05 15.26
CA MET A 1 -12.37 -24.59 13.94
C MET A 1 -13.41 -25.00 12.91
N PRO A 2 -14.30 -24.09 12.49
CA PRO A 2 -15.13 -24.33 11.32
C PRO A 2 -14.28 -24.50 10.06
N THR A 3 -14.63 -25.50 9.26
CA THR A 3 -14.02 -25.78 7.95
C THR A 3 -15.13 -25.83 6.91
N PHE A 4 -14.92 -25.15 5.80
CA PHE A 4 -15.88 -25.03 4.71
C PHE A 4 -15.29 -25.57 3.43
N ALA A 5 -16.05 -26.34 2.65
CA ALA A 5 -15.62 -26.76 1.32
C ALA A 5 -15.66 -25.55 0.36
N THR A 6 -14.52 -25.18 -0.19
CA THR A 6 -14.32 -23.99 -1.04
C THR A 6 -13.32 -24.33 -2.14
N PRO A 7 -13.71 -25.16 -3.12
CA PRO A 7 -12.80 -25.56 -4.21
C PRO A 7 -12.45 -24.39 -5.16
N GLU A 8 -13.18 -23.28 -5.05
CA GLU A 8 -12.94 -22.04 -5.79
C GLU A 8 -12.58 -20.90 -4.82
N PRO A 9 -11.84 -19.87 -5.28
CA PRO A 9 -11.53 -18.68 -4.49
C PRO A 9 -12.78 -18.04 -3.85
N VAL A 10 -12.67 -17.63 -2.60
CA VAL A 10 -13.78 -17.07 -1.83
C VAL A 10 -13.68 -15.56 -1.64
N ASN A 11 -14.80 -14.96 -1.26
CA ASN A 11 -14.82 -13.60 -0.74
C ASN A 11 -14.77 -13.65 0.80
N LEU A 12 -13.61 -13.38 1.39
CA LEU A 12 -13.46 -13.25 2.84
C LEU A 12 -13.90 -11.85 3.28
N ARG A 13 -14.98 -11.78 4.07
CA ARG A 13 -15.39 -10.56 4.77
C ARG A 13 -14.93 -10.64 6.21
N LEU A 14 -14.09 -9.70 6.61
CA LEU A 14 -13.48 -9.70 7.94
C LEU A 14 -13.81 -8.41 8.69
N ARG A 15 -14.38 -8.54 9.89
CA ARG A 15 -14.56 -7.44 10.83
C ARG A 15 -13.99 -7.85 12.17
N VAL A 16 -12.84 -7.29 12.52
CA VAL A 16 -12.13 -7.62 13.77
C VAL A 16 -11.72 -6.34 14.47
N GLN A 17 -12.11 -6.21 15.73
CA GLN A 17 -11.81 -5.00 16.49
C GLN A 17 -10.33 -4.90 16.87
N SER A 18 -9.74 -5.94 17.45
CA SER A 18 -8.36 -5.87 17.94
C SER A 18 -7.70 -7.25 17.96
N GLY A 19 -6.36 -7.26 17.97
CA GLY A 19 -5.55 -8.45 18.07
C GLY A 19 -4.72 -8.72 16.82
N GLU A 20 -4.69 -9.96 16.35
CA GLU A 20 -3.83 -10.38 15.24
C GLU A 20 -4.64 -11.24 14.27
N ILE A 21 -4.48 -10.95 12.98
CA ILE A 21 -5.13 -11.64 11.89
C ILE A 21 -4.05 -12.24 11.00
N LEU A 22 -4.06 -13.57 10.87
CA LEU A 22 -3.20 -14.30 9.95
C LEU A 22 -4.06 -14.90 8.82
N ILE A 23 -3.79 -14.51 7.58
CA ILE A 23 -4.41 -15.08 6.39
C ILE A 23 -3.36 -15.89 5.63
N GLU A 24 -3.69 -17.13 5.31
CA GLU A 24 -2.82 -18.05 4.58
C GLU A 24 -3.52 -18.50 3.29
N ALA A 25 -3.08 -17.96 2.15
CA ALA A 25 -3.58 -18.31 0.84
C ALA A 25 -2.70 -19.37 0.18
N SER A 26 -3.24 -20.57 -0.02
CA SER A 26 -2.49 -21.70 -0.59
C SER A 26 -3.33 -22.52 -1.57
N ASP A 27 -2.68 -23.47 -2.25
CA ASP A 27 -3.38 -24.45 -3.09
C ASP A 27 -4.15 -25.46 -2.21
N ARG A 28 -5.34 -25.04 -1.81
CA ARG A 28 -6.29 -25.80 -0.99
C ARG A 28 -7.70 -25.63 -1.52
N ALA A 29 -8.56 -26.61 -1.24
CA ALA A 29 -9.95 -26.65 -1.71
C ALA A 29 -10.97 -26.42 -0.58
N ASP A 30 -10.50 -25.90 0.55
CA ASP A 30 -11.28 -25.65 1.74
C ASP A 30 -10.84 -24.33 2.40
N THR A 31 -11.72 -23.78 3.24
CA THR A 31 -11.44 -22.61 4.04
C THR A 31 -11.61 -22.98 5.50
N GLU A 32 -10.53 -22.81 6.25
CA GLU A 32 -10.49 -23.08 7.67
C GLU A 32 -10.35 -21.76 8.42
N VAL A 33 -11.21 -21.57 9.42
CA VAL A 33 -11.16 -20.39 10.28
C VAL A 33 -10.96 -20.84 11.72
N GLU A 34 -9.92 -20.28 12.33
CA GLU A 34 -9.61 -20.44 13.74
C GLU A 34 -9.75 -19.08 14.42
N VAL A 35 -10.62 -19.00 15.41
CA VAL A 35 -10.76 -17.83 16.27
C VAL A 35 -10.40 -18.25 17.69
N ARG A 36 -9.46 -17.54 18.30
CA ARG A 36 -9.05 -17.74 19.69
C ARG A 36 -8.97 -16.40 20.42
N PRO A 37 -9.16 -16.39 21.75
CA PRO A 37 -8.80 -15.22 22.55
C PRO A 37 -7.31 -14.96 22.39
N TYR A 38 -6.92 -13.70 22.21
CA TYR A 38 -5.51 -13.31 22.17
C TYR A 38 -4.83 -13.63 23.51
N ASN A 39 -5.52 -13.38 24.64
CA ASN A 39 -5.11 -13.83 25.96
C ASN A 39 -6.26 -14.55 26.68
N SER A 40 -6.15 -15.88 26.83
CA SER A 40 -7.16 -16.72 27.49
C SER A 40 -7.43 -16.37 28.96
N ASN A 41 -6.52 -15.65 29.62
CA ASN A 41 -6.70 -15.19 30.99
C ASN A 41 -7.47 -13.86 31.09
N LYS A 42 -7.77 -13.21 29.96
CA LYS A 42 -8.60 -12.00 29.92
C LYS A 42 -10.04 -12.38 29.58
N PRO A 43 -11.01 -12.15 30.49
CA PRO A 43 -12.41 -12.46 30.23
C PRO A 43 -12.95 -11.78 28.96
N ALA A 44 -12.54 -10.55 28.68
CA ALA A 44 -12.97 -9.81 27.49
C ALA A 44 -12.53 -10.49 26.18
N ASP A 45 -11.30 -11.00 26.10
CA ASP A 45 -10.78 -11.70 24.93
C ASP A 45 -11.53 -13.02 24.72
N THR A 46 -11.77 -13.75 25.82
CA THR A 46 -12.52 -15.02 25.80
C THR A 46 -13.98 -14.80 25.40
N GLU A 47 -14.63 -13.76 25.91
CA GLU A 47 -16.00 -13.36 25.55
C GLU A 47 -16.08 -12.96 24.08
N ALA A 48 -15.15 -12.12 23.60
CA ALA A 48 -15.08 -11.74 22.19
C ALA A 48 -14.92 -12.97 21.27
N ALA A 49 -14.06 -13.92 21.63
CA ALA A 49 -13.83 -15.12 20.84
C ALA A 49 -15.06 -16.04 20.78
N GLN A 50 -15.80 -16.16 21.89
CA GLN A 50 -17.03 -16.96 21.96
C GLN A 50 -18.18 -16.36 21.14
N HIS A 51 -18.23 -15.03 21.05
CA HIS A 51 -19.28 -14.30 20.36
C HIS A 51 -18.90 -13.90 18.93
N THR A 52 -17.71 -14.27 18.45
CA THR A 52 -17.30 -14.04 17.06
C THR A 52 -18.09 -14.95 16.13
N LEU A 53 -18.77 -14.35 15.15
CA LEU A 53 -19.51 -15.05 14.12
C LEU A 53 -18.54 -15.54 13.04
N VAL A 54 -18.64 -16.83 12.70
CA VAL A 54 -17.95 -17.42 11.57
C VAL A 54 -18.93 -18.24 10.74
N GLU A 55 -19.27 -17.74 9.56
CA GLU A 55 -20.23 -18.39 8.66
C GLU A 55 -19.78 -18.35 7.21
N GLN A 56 -20.19 -19.36 6.44
CA GLN A 56 -20.10 -19.36 4.99
C GLN A 56 -21.48 -19.13 4.38
N ARG A 57 -21.61 -18.16 3.48
CA ARG A 57 -22.84 -17.91 2.70
C ARG A 57 -22.46 -17.48 1.28
N ASP A 58 -23.08 -18.09 0.27
CA ASP A 58 -22.98 -17.70 -1.14
C ASP A 58 -21.52 -17.50 -1.64
N GLY A 59 -20.62 -18.46 -1.35
CA GLY A 59 -19.21 -18.37 -1.74
C GLY A 59 -18.40 -17.31 -0.98
N SER A 60 -18.98 -16.69 0.04
CA SER A 60 -18.30 -15.79 0.97
C SER A 60 -18.08 -16.46 2.32
N VAL A 61 -16.96 -16.17 2.96
CA VAL A 61 -16.71 -16.53 4.37
C VAL A 61 -16.72 -15.23 5.18
N VAL A 62 -17.53 -15.18 6.21
CA VAL A 62 -17.71 -14.00 7.07
C VAL A 62 -17.12 -14.30 8.44
N VAL A 63 -16.22 -13.45 8.89
CA VAL A 63 -15.67 -13.44 10.25
C VAL A 63 -15.97 -12.10 10.87
N GLU A 64 -16.89 -12.06 11.84
CA GLU A 64 -17.35 -10.81 12.47
C GLU A 64 -17.26 -10.91 13.99
N SER A 65 -16.34 -10.13 14.57
CA SER A 65 -16.23 -9.98 16.01
C SER A 65 -17.26 -8.96 16.52
N PRO A 66 -17.89 -9.20 17.69
CA PRO A 66 -18.85 -8.28 18.27
C PRO A 66 -18.21 -6.91 18.57
N ASP A 67 -18.98 -5.84 18.38
CA ASP A 67 -18.54 -4.51 18.76
C ASP A 67 -18.70 -4.34 20.28
N GLY A 68 -17.72 -3.73 20.96
CA GLY A 68 -17.76 -3.51 22.42
C GLY A 68 -18.96 -2.69 22.92
N ASN A 69 -19.64 -1.96 22.02
CA ASN A 69 -20.84 -1.19 22.32
C ASN A 69 -22.15 -2.00 22.24
N GLU A 70 -22.14 -3.18 21.63
CA GLU A 70 -23.35 -3.98 21.37
C GLU A 70 -23.99 -4.55 22.65
N TYR A 71 -23.20 -4.67 23.72
CA TYR A 71 -23.66 -5.20 25.01
C TYR A 71 -23.83 -4.16 26.13
N GLY A 72 -23.90 -2.87 25.81
CA GLY A 72 -24.26 -1.82 26.78
C GLY A 72 -23.29 -1.65 27.97
N ARG A 73 -22.09 -2.21 27.89
CA ARG A 73 -20.99 -1.97 28.82
C ARG A 73 -20.03 -0.98 28.19
N LEU A 74 -19.71 0.12 28.88
CA LEU A 74 -18.50 0.89 28.62
C LEU A 74 -17.29 -0.03 28.88
N GLY A 75 -16.89 -0.84 27.90
CA GLY A 75 -15.95 -1.93 28.13
C GLY A 75 -15.30 -2.44 26.85
N ARG A 76 -14.02 -2.10 26.71
CA ARG A 76 -12.98 -2.65 25.81
C ARG A 76 -13.38 -3.87 24.98
N SER A 77 -13.34 -3.74 23.65
CA SER A 77 -13.35 -4.88 22.74
C SER A 77 -12.21 -5.84 23.09
N GLY A 78 -12.53 -7.12 23.26
CA GLY A 78 -11.54 -8.17 23.49
C GLY A 78 -10.65 -8.36 22.27
N ALA A 79 -9.38 -8.68 22.51
CA ALA A 79 -8.42 -8.96 21.44
C ALA A 79 -8.52 -10.43 21.00
N LEU A 80 -8.43 -10.65 19.68
CA LEU A 80 -8.57 -11.96 19.06
C LEU A 80 -7.31 -12.35 18.31
N TYR A 81 -7.02 -13.64 18.30
CA TYR A 81 -6.17 -14.25 17.28
C TYR A 81 -7.08 -14.93 16.26
N VAL A 82 -7.08 -14.43 15.02
CA VAL A 82 -7.88 -14.95 13.92
C VAL A 82 -6.94 -15.49 12.86
N ARG A 83 -7.00 -16.80 12.61
CA ARG A 83 -6.29 -17.43 11.51
C ARG A 83 -7.29 -17.92 10.47
N VAL A 84 -7.12 -17.48 9.23
CA VAL A 84 -7.95 -17.90 8.09
C VAL A 84 -7.04 -18.48 7.04
N ALA A 85 -7.24 -19.75 6.73
CA ALA A 85 -6.49 -20.41 5.68
C ALA A 85 -7.46 -20.77 4.55
N LEU A 86 -7.20 -20.25 3.35
CA LEU A 86 -8.14 -20.22 2.22
C LEU A 86 -7.45 -20.49 0.87
N PRO A 87 -8.22 -20.80 -0.20
CA PRO A 87 -7.65 -21.01 -1.53
C PRO A 87 -6.93 -19.77 -2.08
N THR A 88 -5.79 -19.96 -2.74
CA THR A 88 -5.09 -18.91 -3.49
C THR A 88 -6.03 -18.16 -4.45
N GLY A 89 -5.86 -16.84 -4.53
CA GLY A 89 -6.71 -15.97 -5.35
C GLY A 89 -8.00 -15.52 -4.65
N SER A 90 -8.25 -15.93 -3.41
CA SER A 90 -9.40 -15.43 -2.65
C SER A 90 -9.29 -13.92 -2.40
N HIS A 91 -10.44 -13.26 -2.41
CA HIS A 91 -10.54 -11.81 -2.21
C HIS A 91 -10.75 -11.51 -0.73
N LEU A 92 -10.15 -10.41 -0.25
CA LEU A 92 -10.27 -9.96 1.13
C LEU A 92 -10.95 -8.59 1.16
N ARG A 93 -12.06 -8.51 1.88
CA ARG A 93 -12.66 -7.24 2.26
C ARG A 93 -12.74 -7.14 3.77
N GLY A 94 -12.05 -6.17 4.34
CA GLY A 94 -11.86 -6.11 5.79
C GLY A 94 -12.07 -4.73 6.37
N THR A 95 -12.65 -4.69 7.57
CA THR A 95 -12.60 -3.53 8.45
C THR A 95 -11.99 -3.96 9.78
N LYS A 96 -10.89 -3.33 10.17
CA LYS A 96 -10.24 -3.59 11.45
C LYS A 96 -10.07 -2.30 12.25
N ALA A 97 -10.16 -2.36 13.58
CA ALA A 97 -9.90 -1.16 14.39
C ALA A 97 -8.42 -1.09 14.77
N SER A 98 -7.92 -2.07 15.52
CA SER A 98 -6.55 -2.08 16.04
C SER A 98 -5.93 -3.47 16.02
N ALA A 99 -6.13 -4.20 14.93
CA ALA A 99 -5.57 -5.53 14.74
C ALA A 99 -4.44 -5.49 13.72
N ASP A 100 -3.33 -6.19 13.96
CA ASP A 100 -2.31 -6.39 12.94
C ASP A 100 -2.80 -7.45 11.96
N LEU A 101 -2.52 -7.26 10.67
CA LEU A 101 -2.92 -8.19 9.62
C LEU A 101 -1.69 -8.65 8.85
N ARG A 102 -1.51 -9.97 8.80
CA ARG A 102 -0.51 -10.62 7.97
C ARG A 102 -1.18 -11.55 6.98
N ALA A 103 -0.93 -11.36 5.70
CA ALA A 103 -1.37 -12.26 4.65
C ALA A 103 -0.18 -12.89 3.91
N VAL A 104 -0.10 -14.21 3.97
CA VAL A 104 0.92 -15.03 3.31
C VAL A 104 0.29 -15.74 2.11
N GLY A 105 1.06 -15.87 1.03
CA GLY A 105 0.58 -16.37 -0.25
C GLY A 105 -0.07 -15.31 -1.13
N ARG A 106 -0.70 -15.77 -2.21
CA ARG A 106 -1.32 -14.89 -3.22
C ARG A 106 -2.82 -14.76 -3.00
N LEU A 107 -3.24 -13.55 -2.63
CA LEU A 107 -4.63 -13.14 -2.61
C LEU A 107 -5.05 -12.55 -3.97
N GLY A 108 -6.36 -12.51 -4.21
CA GLY A 108 -6.95 -11.73 -5.29
C GLY A 108 -7.00 -10.25 -4.88
N ASP A 109 -8.18 -9.66 -4.97
CA ASP A 109 -8.37 -8.25 -4.61
C ASP A 109 -8.42 -8.09 -3.09
N VAL A 110 -7.72 -7.08 -2.60
CA VAL A 110 -7.68 -6.73 -1.17
C VAL A 110 -8.19 -5.32 -0.97
N ASN A 111 -9.31 -5.19 -0.26
CA ASN A 111 -9.89 -3.92 0.16
C ASN A 111 -9.94 -3.86 1.70
N LEU A 112 -9.11 -3.00 2.30
CA LEU A 112 -9.00 -2.91 3.76
C LEU A 112 -9.20 -1.48 4.25
N THR A 113 -10.03 -1.35 5.29
CA THR A 113 -10.12 -0.13 6.09
C THR A 113 -9.64 -0.42 7.51
N THR A 114 -8.68 0.35 7.99
CA THR A 114 -8.12 0.19 9.34
C THR A 114 -7.97 1.51 10.07
N ALA A 115 -8.24 1.52 11.38
CA ALA A 115 -7.90 2.68 12.21
C ALA A 115 -6.43 2.63 12.67
N SER A 116 -5.94 1.47 13.09
CA SER A 116 -4.56 1.25 13.54
C SER A 116 -4.10 -0.20 13.32
N GLY A 117 -2.79 -0.42 13.46
CA GLY A 117 -2.16 -1.73 13.36
C GLY A 117 -1.66 -2.02 11.95
N ASP A 118 -0.58 -2.77 11.88
CA ASP A 118 0.21 -2.92 10.66
C ASP A 118 -0.45 -3.89 9.69
N VAL A 119 -0.13 -3.73 8.41
CA VAL A 119 -0.64 -4.58 7.33
C VAL A 119 0.54 -5.09 6.52
N GLU A 120 0.81 -6.39 6.62
CA GLU A 120 1.85 -7.08 5.83
C GLU A 120 1.17 -8.03 4.83
N LEU A 121 1.38 -7.78 3.53
CA LEU A 121 0.80 -8.56 2.44
C LEU A 121 1.91 -9.12 1.55
N GLN A 122 1.87 -10.42 1.26
CA GLN A 122 2.86 -11.04 0.38
C GLN A 122 2.61 -10.73 -1.10
N GLU A 123 1.45 -11.11 -1.62
CA GLU A 123 1.10 -11.04 -3.03
C GLU A 123 -0.40 -10.80 -3.15
N VAL A 124 -0.79 -9.80 -3.94
CA VAL A 124 -2.20 -9.44 -4.16
C VAL A 124 -2.45 -9.14 -5.63
N GLY A 125 -3.69 -9.31 -6.07
CA GLY A 125 -4.17 -8.89 -7.38
C GLY A 125 -4.26 -7.37 -7.44
N GLU A 126 -5.38 -6.81 -7.00
CA GLU A 126 -5.56 -5.37 -6.78
C GLU A 126 -5.50 -5.01 -5.29
N LEU A 127 -5.00 -3.83 -4.98
CA LEU A 127 -4.84 -3.35 -3.60
C LEU A 127 -5.55 -2.02 -3.38
N GLU A 128 -6.48 -1.97 -2.43
CA GLU A 128 -7.04 -0.73 -1.90
C GLU A 128 -6.97 -0.74 -0.36
N ILE A 129 -6.16 0.15 0.21
CA ILE A 129 -6.01 0.29 1.66
C ILE A 129 -6.32 1.71 2.09
N GLN A 130 -7.12 1.84 3.15
CA GLN A 130 -7.32 3.08 3.90
C GLN A 130 -6.94 2.83 5.35
N THR A 131 -5.92 3.53 5.83
CA THR A 131 -5.44 3.46 7.21
C THR A 131 -5.38 4.84 7.85
N ALA A 132 -5.76 4.95 9.13
CA ALA A 132 -5.47 6.16 9.91
C ALA A 132 -4.08 6.09 10.56
N SER A 133 -3.61 4.91 10.95
CA SER A 133 -2.29 4.71 11.55
C SER A 133 -1.78 3.28 11.33
N GLY A 134 -0.45 3.11 11.31
CA GLY A 134 0.20 1.81 11.15
C GLY A 134 0.78 1.62 9.76
N ASP A 135 1.79 0.78 9.70
CA ASP A 135 2.62 0.63 8.51
C ASP A 135 1.97 -0.33 7.51
N VAL A 136 2.12 -0.04 6.23
CA VAL A 136 1.58 -0.87 5.14
C VAL A 136 2.74 -1.40 4.33
N THR A 137 2.96 -2.71 4.39
CA THR A 137 3.96 -3.40 3.58
C THR A 137 3.26 -4.37 2.62
N CYS A 138 3.49 -4.22 1.32
CA CYS A 138 3.08 -5.22 0.34
C CYS A 138 4.24 -5.55 -0.60
N ARG A 139 4.65 -6.83 -0.66
CA ARG A 139 5.80 -7.21 -1.49
C ARG A 139 5.50 -7.17 -2.99
N ARG A 140 4.29 -7.54 -3.43
CA ARG A 140 3.91 -7.52 -4.85
C ARG A 140 2.40 -7.30 -5.03
N VAL A 141 2.06 -6.36 -5.91
CA VAL A 141 0.72 -6.10 -6.42
C VAL A 141 0.74 -6.38 -7.93
N ASP A 142 -0.01 -7.38 -8.39
CA ASP A 142 -0.04 -7.75 -9.82
C ASP A 142 -0.78 -6.70 -10.67
N GLY A 143 -1.79 -6.04 -10.10
CA GLY A 143 -2.63 -5.03 -10.74
C GLY A 143 -2.37 -3.61 -10.22
N ALA A 144 -3.45 -2.83 -10.08
CA ALA A 144 -3.39 -1.47 -9.56
C ALA A 144 -3.35 -1.44 -8.02
N ALA A 145 -2.71 -0.41 -7.48
CA ALA A 145 -2.61 -0.17 -6.04
C ALA A 145 -3.08 1.24 -5.67
N LYS A 146 -3.91 1.33 -4.63
CA LYS A 146 -4.37 2.58 -4.03
C LYS A 146 -4.22 2.52 -2.52
N VAL A 147 -3.38 3.39 -1.97
CA VAL A 147 -3.12 3.47 -0.52
C VAL A 147 -3.42 4.87 -0.01
N GLN A 148 -4.22 4.97 1.04
CA GLN A 148 -4.47 6.21 1.76
C GLN A 148 -4.09 6.01 3.22
N SER A 149 -3.11 6.76 3.69
CA SER A 149 -2.63 6.71 5.07
C SER A 149 -2.72 8.10 5.71
N ALA A 150 -3.20 8.19 6.95
CA ALA A 150 -3.01 9.42 7.72
C ALA A 150 -1.66 9.42 8.45
N SER A 151 -1.17 8.27 8.91
CA SER A 151 0.14 8.13 9.54
C SER A 151 0.69 6.72 9.38
N GLY A 152 2.01 6.60 9.28
CA GLY A 152 2.71 5.32 9.10
C GLY A 152 3.34 5.21 7.73
N ASP A 153 4.37 4.36 7.65
CA ASP A 153 5.18 4.20 6.45
C ASP A 153 4.49 3.25 5.47
N VAL A 154 4.70 3.48 4.18
CA VAL A 154 4.14 2.63 3.11
C VAL A 154 5.28 2.08 2.28
N THR A 155 5.46 0.77 2.33
CA THR A 155 6.45 0.03 1.54
C THR A 155 5.74 -0.87 0.53
N LEU A 156 5.86 -0.58 -0.76
CA LEU A 156 5.32 -1.43 -1.84
C LEU A 156 6.46 -1.96 -2.71
N GLY A 157 6.61 -3.27 -2.83
CA GLY A 157 7.76 -3.89 -3.52
C GLY A 157 7.70 -3.81 -5.05
N GLU A 158 6.70 -4.41 -5.69
CA GLU A 158 6.48 -4.28 -7.15
C GLU A 158 4.99 -4.05 -7.40
N VAL A 159 4.65 -3.12 -8.29
CA VAL A 159 3.26 -2.83 -8.70
C VAL A 159 3.16 -2.97 -10.22
N GLY A 160 2.38 -3.94 -10.69
CA GLY A 160 2.24 -4.22 -12.12
C GLY A 160 1.44 -3.16 -12.88
N GLY A 161 0.47 -2.52 -12.22
CA GLY A 161 -0.42 -1.52 -12.80
C GLY A 161 -0.14 -0.08 -12.35
N ASP A 162 -1.20 0.72 -12.32
CA ASP A 162 -1.15 2.11 -11.82
C ASP A 162 -1.06 2.14 -10.29
N LEU A 163 -0.31 3.12 -9.77
CA LEU A 163 -0.12 3.34 -8.34
C LEU A 163 -0.65 4.71 -7.93
N GLN A 164 -1.54 4.74 -6.94
CA GLN A 164 -1.98 5.97 -6.28
C GLN A 164 -1.73 5.89 -4.77
N VAL A 165 -0.94 6.82 -4.23
CA VAL A 165 -0.69 6.91 -2.79
C VAL A 165 -1.00 8.31 -2.29
N ALA A 166 -1.72 8.39 -1.17
CA ALA A 166 -1.91 9.62 -0.42
C ALA A 166 -1.52 9.38 1.05
N SER A 167 -0.55 10.14 1.56
CA SER A 167 -0.13 10.06 2.96
C SER A 167 -0.12 11.43 3.61
N ALA A 168 -0.65 11.57 4.83
CA ALA A 168 -0.47 12.81 5.58
C ALA A 168 0.89 12.86 6.30
N SER A 169 1.38 11.74 6.83
CA SER A 169 2.71 11.65 7.42
C SER A 169 3.27 10.23 7.31
N GLY A 170 4.55 10.10 6.98
CA GLY A 170 5.25 8.82 6.89
C GLY A 170 5.98 8.69 5.57
N ASP A 171 7.02 7.87 5.56
CA ASP A 171 7.87 7.69 4.40
C ASP A 171 7.23 6.70 3.42
N LEU A 172 7.42 6.95 2.14
CA LEU A 172 6.92 6.12 1.05
C LEU A 172 8.10 5.48 0.33
N ASP A 173 8.27 4.16 0.48
CA ASP A 173 9.22 3.37 -0.29
C ASP A 173 8.46 2.53 -1.33
N LEU A 174 8.42 3.04 -2.55
CA LEU A 174 7.68 2.46 -3.66
C LEU A 174 8.70 1.87 -4.64
N GLY A 175 8.68 0.56 -4.81
CA GLY A 175 9.55 -0.14 -5.75
C GLY A 175 9.11 0.04 -7.21
N PRO A 176 9.44 -0.89 -8.13
CA PRO A 176 9.09 -0.74 -9.53
C PRO A 176 7.58 -0.69 -9.78
N VAL A 177 7.14 0.31 -10.53
CA VAL A 177 5.74 0.49 -10.96
C VAL A 177 5.64 0.40 -12.49
N GLY A 178 4.82 -0.52 -12.98
CA GLY A 178 4.61 -0.75 -14.42
C GLY A 178 3.75 0.31 -15.10
N GLY A 179 2.79 0.89 -14.37
CA GLY A 179 1.87 1.92 -14.85
C GLY A 179 2.26 3.36 -14.45
N ASN A 180 1.24 4.22 -14.35
CA ASN A 180 1.39 5.60 -13.91
C ASN A 180 1.45 5.68 -12.39
N VAL A 181 2.17 6.67 -11.87
CA VAL A 181 2.35 6.90 -10.44
C VAL A 181 1.75 8.25 -10.06
N ARG A 182 0.86 8.25 -9.07
CA ARG A 182 0.34 9.47 -8.44
C ARG A 182 0.57 9.43 -6.94
N VAL A 183 1.41 10.31 -6.43
CA VAL A 183 1.75 10.40 -5.00
C VAL A 183 1.41 11.79 -4.47
N HIS A 184 0.72 11.83 -3.33
CA HIS A 184 0.44 13.06 -2.60
C HIS A 184 0.83 12.86 -1.13
N THR A 185 1.82 13.62 -0.67
CA THR A 185 2.27 13.59 0.73
C THR A 185 2.17 14.97 1.37
N ALA A 186 1.85 15.03 2.67
CA ALA A 186 2.00 16.27 3.42
C ALA A 186 3.35 16.35 4.15
N SER A 187 3.83 15.23 4.70
CA SER A 187 5.16 15.13 5.31
C SER A 187 5.73 13.73 5.14
N GLY A 188 7.02 13.63 4.86
CA GLY A 188 7.73 12.37 4.72
C GLY A 188 8.42 12.25 3.37
N ASP A 189 9.47 11.44 3.32
CA ASP A 189 10.26 11.25 2.12
C ASP A 189 9.55 10.27 1.19
N THR A 190 9.65 10.51 -0.12
CA THR A 190 9.04 9.67 -1.14
C THR A 190 10.10 9.15 -2.09
N THR A 191 10.23 7.83 -2.16
CA THR A 191 11.06 7.15 -3.15
C THR A 191 10.19 6.32 -4.10
N VAL A 192 10.38 6.49 -5.40
CA VAL A 192 9.80 5.61 -6.44
C VAL A 192 10.93 5.01 -7.27
N ALA A 193 11.30 3.76 -6.96
CA ALA A 193 12.51 3.13 -7.46
C ALA A 193 12.57 3.07 -9.01
N VAL A 194 11.46 2.68 -9.65
CA VAL A 194 11.35 2.67 -11.12
C VAL A 194 9.94 3.09 -11.53
N ALA A 195 9.84 4.14 -12.35
CA ALA A 195 8.58 4.56 -12.96
C ALA A 195 8.51 4.12 -14.44
N GLY A 196 7.59 3.19 -14.73
CA GLY A 196 7.34 2.67 -16.09
C GLY A 196 6.40 3.55 -16.95
N GLY A 197 5.66 4.45 -16.31
CA GLY A 197 4.76 5.41 -16.94
C GLY A 197 4.97 6.84 -16.44
N SER A 198 3.93 7.67 -16.55
CA SER A 198 3.97 9.06 -16.09
C SER A 198 3.94 9.14 -14.56
N VAL A 199 4.55 10.18 -14.00
CA VAL A 199 4.66 10.39 -12.55
C VAL A 199 4.09 11.76 -12.18
N GLU A 200 3.18 11.80 -11.22
CA GLU A 200 2.70 13.01 -10.56
C GLU A 200 2.99 12.87 -9.06
N ALA A 201 3.98 13.61 -8.56
CA ALA A 201 4.36 13.61 -7.14
C ALA A 201 4.17 15.02 -6.56
N ARG A 202 3.34 15.13 -5.53
CA ARG A 202 3.16 16.36 -4.75
C ARG A 202 3.52 16.13 -3.30
N SER A 203 4.39 16.96 -2.74
CA SER A 203 4.73 16.95 -1.31
C SER A 203 4.60 18.36 -0.72
N ALA A 204 4.19 18.48 0.54
CA ALA A 204 4.36 19.74 1.26
C ALA A 204 5.72 19.81 2.00
N SER A 205 6.22 18.68 2.49
CA SER A 205 7.54 18.58 3.13
C SER A 205 8.11 17.19 2.98
N GLY A 206 9.40 17.11 2.67
CA GLY A 206 10.14 15.85 2.50
C GLY A 206 10.72 15.73 1.11
N ASP A 207 11.76 14.91 1.00
CA ASP A 207 12.51 14.74 -0.22
C ASP A 207 11.77 13.81 -1.18
N VAL A 208 11.89 14.09 -2.48
CA VAL A 208 11.30 13.25 -3.53
C VAL A 208 12.40 12.68 -4.40
N SER A 209 12.54 11.36 -4.38
CA SER A 209 13.55 10.61 -5.12
C SER A 209 12.91 9.70 -6.16
N LEU A 210 13.19 9.96 -7.43
CA LEU A 210 12.78 9.16 -8.57
C LEU A 210 14.05 8.63 -9.27
N PRO A 211 14.76 7.64 -8.72
CA PRO A 211 16.07 7.22 -9.22
C PRO A 211 16.06 6.62 -10.64
N SER A 212 14.93 6.15 -11.15
CA SER A 212 14.83 5.60 -12.50
C SER A 212 13.49 5.93 -13.19
N VAL A 213 13.53 6.88 -14.11
CA VAL A 213 12.41 7.25 -14.98
C VAL A 213 12.74 6.86 -16.42
N ARG A 214 11.82 6.13 -17.06
CA ARG A 214 12.00 5.65 -18.44
C ARG A 214 11.34 6.52 -19.50
N ARG A 215 10.12 6.98 -19.26
CA ARG A 215 9.30 7.67 -20.28
C ARG A 215 8.15 8.43 -19.67
N GLY A 216 7.52 9.28 -20.47
CA GLY A 216 6.27 9.94 -20.15
C GLY A 216 6.48 11.29 -19.46
N GLN A 217 5.40 11.81 -18.87
CA GLN A 217 5.42 13.09 -18.19
C GLN A 217 5.72 12.89 -16.71
N VAL A 218 6.74 13.58 -16.20
CA VAL A 218 7.10 13.59 -14.78
C VAL A 218 6.86 14.99 -14.24
N SER A 219 5.90 15.12 -13.33
CA SER A 219 5.58 16.36 -12.63
C SER A 219 5.84 16.16 -11.14
N VAL A 220 6.86 16.85 -10.61
CA VAL A 220 7.20 16.85 -9.19
C VAL A 220 7.01 18.25 -8.64
N GLU A 221 6.22 18.40 -7.59
CA GLU A 221 5.99 19.66 -6.90
C GLU A 221 6.20 19.46 -5.39
N THR A 222 7.18 20.15 -4.80
CA THR A 222 7.36 20.16 -3.34
C THR A 222 7.42 21.58 -2.79
N ALA A 223 6.87 21.81 -1.60
CA ALA A 223 7.04 23.12 -0.94
C ALA A 223 8.38 23.19 -0.20
N SER A 224 8.84 22.09 0.39
CA SER A 224 10.12 22.01 1.07
C SER A 224 10.70 20.60 0.94
N GLY A 225 11.95 20.51 0.49
CA GLY A 225 12.64 19.25 0.30
C GLY A 225 13.38 19.22 -1.03
N ASP A 226 14.37 18.33 -1.10
CA ASP A 226 15.19 18.12 -2.28
C ASP A 226 14.47 17.19 -3.25
N VAL A 227 14.66 17.46 -4.54
CA VAL A 227 14.09 16.63 -5.61
C VAL A 227 15.23 16.00 -6.39
N THR A 228 15.31 14.67 -6.39
CA THR A 228 16.27 13.93 -7.20
C THR A 228 15.54 13.12 -8.27
N VAL A 229 15.88 13.33 -9.53
CA VAL A 229 15.31 12.57 -10.65
C VAL A 229 16.42 11.95 -11.49
N GLY A 230 16.40 10.63 -11.59
CA GLY A 230 17.29 9.84 -12.42
C GLY A 230 16.62 9.46 -13.74
N ILE A 231 17.16 9.94 -14.86
CA ILE A 231 16.70 9.57 -16.20
C ILE A 231 17.53 8.40 -16.72
N VAL A 232 16.85 7.36 -17.24
CA VAL A 232 17.53 6.18 -17.80
C VAL A 232 18.45 6.56 -18.98
N ALA A 233 19.58 5.85 -19.11
CA ALA A 233 20.53 6.08 -20.20
C ALA A 233 19.89 5.86 -21.58
N GLY A 234 20.21 6.73 -22.54
CA GLY A 234 19.66 6.67 -23.90
C GLY A 234 18.29 7.32 -24.07
N VAL A 235 17.65 7.77 -22.98
CA VAL A 235 16.38 8.51 -23.02
C VAL A 235 16.66 10.02 -23.09
N ALA A 236 16.04 10.69 -24.07
CA ALA A 236 16.06 12.14 -24.16
C ALA A 236 15.08 12.75 -23.14
N ALA A 237 15.49 13.84 -22.49
CA ALA A 237 14.65 14.50 -21.49
C ALA A 237 14.53 15.99 -21.81
N TRP A 238 13.29 16.47 -21.88
CA TRP A 238 12.99 17.89 -21.85
C TRP A 238 12.79 18.32 -20.39
N LEU A 239 13.40 19.44 -20.00
CA LEU A 239 13.50 19.88 -18.61
C LEU A 239 12.86 21.27 -18.42
N ASP A 240 11.88 21.36 -17.52
CA ASP A 240 11.33 22.60 -16.96
C ASP A 240 11.44 22.51 -15.44
N VAL A 241 12.61 22.92 -14.93
CA VAL A 241 12.99 22.70 -13.54
C VAL A 241 13.33 24.03 -12.88
N SER A 242 12.78 24.25 -11.68
CA SER A 242 13.00 25.48 -10.93
C SER A 242 12.99 25.24 -9.42
N SER A 243 13.95 25.84 -8.72
CA SER A 243 13.90 26.05 -7.27
C SER A 243 13.76 27.54 -6.98
N LEU A 244 12.89 27.94 -6.05
CA LEU A 244 12.81 29.33 -5.60
C LEU A 244 13.93 29.67 -4.62
N SER A 245 14.27 28.73 -3.72
CA SER A 245 15.31 28.86 -2.70
C SER A 245 16.11 27.56 -2.61
N GLY A 246 17.09 27.44 -3.50
CA GLY A 246 18.00 26.30 -3.62
C GLY A 246 18.67 26.32 -5.00
N ASP A 247 19.50 25.32 -5.27
CA ASP A 247 20.23 25.19 -6.52
C ASP A 247 19.60 24.13 -7.42
N VAL A 248 19.68 24.36 -8.75
CA VAL A 248 19.30 23.36 -9.75
C VAL A 248 20.55 22.84 -10.42
N HIS A 249 20.78 21.52 -10.33
CA HIS A 249 21.89 20.83 -10.96
C HIS A 249 21.39 19.77 -11.94
N SER A 250 21.97 19.74 -13.14
CA SER A 250 21.73 18.70 -14.13
C SER A 250 23.06 18.09 -14.57
N ALA A 251 23.16 16.77 -14.45
CA ALA A 251 24.28 15.96 -14.93
C ALA A 251 23.90 15.18 -16.22
N LEU A 252 22.86 15.61 -16.93
CA LEU A 252 22.51 15.03 -18.24
C LEU A 252 23.38 15.66 -19.34
N ASP A 253 23.90 14.83 -20.23
CA ASP A 253 24.52 15.30 -21.47
C ASP A 253 23.46 15.94 -22.38
N ASP A 254 23.84 17.00 -23.08
CA ASP A 254 23.01 17.61 -24.13
C ASP A 254 22.69 16.56 -25.21
N ALA A 255 21.41 16.20 -25.28
CA ALA A 255 20.86 15.40 -26.36
C ALA A 255 20.02 16.30 -27.27
N GLY A 256 20.08 16.08 -28.59
CA GLY A 256 19.19 16.75 -29.53
C GLY A 256 17.72 16.32 -29.33
N GLU A 257 16.83 16.82 -30.18
CA GLU A 257 15.44 16.37 -30.17
C GLU A 257 15.37 14.84 -30.38
N PRO A 258 14.58 14.11 -29.58
CA PRO A 258 14.38 12.68 -29.78
C PRO A 258 13.86 12.39 -31.18
N GLY A 259 14.30 11.29 -31.77
CA GLY A 259 13.78 10.79 -33.03
C GLY A 259 12.31 10.38 -32.92
N GLU A 260 11.63 10.31 -34.05
CA GLU A 260 10.23 9.90 -34.11
C GLU A 260 10.08 8.44 -33.62
N GLY A 261 9.48 8.25 -32.44
CA GLY A 261 9.30 6.93 -31.81
C GLY A 261 10.31 6.59 -30.71
N ASP A 262 11.29 7.46 -30.43
CA ASP A 262 12.20 7.29 -29.29
C ASP A 262 11.45 7.52 -27.96
N GLU A 263 11.85 6.78 -26.92
CA GLU A 263 11.36 7.06 -25.57
C GLU A 263 11.92 8.40 -25.08
N SER A 264 11.05 9.27 -24.59
CA SER A 264 11.40 10.58 -24.05
C SER A 264 10.70 10.86 -22.72
N VAL A 265 11.32 11.70 -21.91
CA VAL A 265 10.76 12.20 -20.64
C VAL A 265 10.52 13.69 -20.72
N GLU A 266 9.32 14.13 -20.37
CA GLU A 266 9.03 15.55 -20.08
C GLU A 266 9.08 15.75 -18.57
N LEU A 267 10.18 16.30 -18.05
CA LEU A 267 10.37 16.54 -16.63
C LEU A 267 10.01 17.98 -16.27
N ARG A 268 9.00 18.12 -15.42
CA ARG A 268 8.65 19.35 -14.71
C ARG A 268 8.90 19.13 -13.22
N ALA A 269 9.89 19.82 -12.66
CA ALA A 269 10.20 19.71 -11.24
C ALA A 269 10.27 21.09 -10.59
N ARG A 270 9.47 21.30 -9.55
CA ARG A 270 9.36 22.59 -8.85
C ARG A 270 9.49 22.39 -7.35
N THR A 271 10.41 23.11 -6.74
CA THR A 271 10.52 23.23 -5.28
C THR A 271 10.51 24.69 -4.86
N LEU A 272 9.89 25.02 -3.72
CA LEU A 272 10.01 26.39 -3.16
C LEU A 272 11.28 26.52 -2.32
N SER A 273 11.68 25.47 -1.61
CA SER A 273 12.88 25.43 -0.78
C SER A 273 13.51 24.04 -0.86
N GLY A 274 14.76 23.97 -1.32
CA GLY A 274 15.48 22.72 -1.57
C GLY A 274 16.14 22.71 -2.94
N ASP A 275 17.04 21.75 -3.12
CA ASP A 275 17.80 21.59 -4.34
C ASP A 275 17.09 20.64 -5.30
N VAL A 276 17.28 20.86 -6.60
CA VAL A 276 16.81 19.91 -7.62
C VAL A 276 18.00 19.33 -8.36
N SER A 277 18.17 18.01 -8.26
CA SER A 277 19.24 17.26 -8.89
C SER A 277 18.69 16.32 -9.96
N ILE A 278 19.17 16.50 -11.19
CA ILE A 278 18.81 15.64 -12.32
C ILE A 278 20.05 14.86 -12.71
N VAL A 279 19.96 13.54 -12.66
CA VAL A 279 21.10 12.64 -12.88
C VAL A 279 20.77 11.57 -13.91
N ARG A 280 21.79 10.89 -14.42
CA ARG A 280 21.57 9.62 -15.13
C ARG A 280 21.34 8.51 -14.11
N ALA A 281 20.30 7.71 -14.32
CA ALA A 281 20.06 6.50 -13.55
C ALA A 281 21.27 5.55 -13.72
N ARG A 282 21.71 4.93 -12.63
CA ARG A 282 22.82 3.97 -12.63
C ARG A 282 22.36 2.56 -12.95
#